data_AF-A0A7X4LJC1-F1
#
_entry.id   AF-A0A7X4LJC1-F1
#
_cell.length_a   1.000
_cell.length_b   1.000
_cell.length_c   1.000
_cell.angle_alpha   90.00
_cell.angle_beta   90.00
_cell.angle_gamma   90.00
#
_symmetry.space_group_name_H-M   'P 1'
#
loop_
_entity.id
_entity.type
_entity.pdbx_description
1 polymer ?
#
loop_
_entity_poly.entity_id
_entity_poly.type
_entity_poly.pdbx_seq_one_letter_code
_entity_poly.pdbx_strand_id
1 'polypeptide(L)'
;MTDWELERQPGIRFAEGEPVRVIRTVRNDGSFPGFDKGDVLVEAGTCGEVRSYGYFLQTQVIFQVYFPEVNRVIGIRETELIRADLPWVPCTLYSLDKARLTKSLTIKGEPLASKGDLIEVKRSWRDLEDGSLTYEVACGEYVFKLDASVLEAVHDSL
;
A
#
# COMPACT_ATOMS: atom_id res chain seq x y z
N MET A 1 -9.25 33.26 16.40
CA MET A 1 -8.91 32.08 15.60
C MET A 1 -9.84 32.11 14.42
N THR A 2 -9.31 32.47 13.25
CA THR A 2 -10.10 32.67 12.04
C THR A 2 -10.02 31.37 11.23
N ASP A 3 -11.06 31.03 10.48
CA ASP A 3 -11.23 29.80 9.69
C ASP A 3 -10.10 29.43 8.70
N TRP A 4 -9.09 30.30 8.48
CA TRP A 4 -8.02 30.09 7.49
C TRP A 4 -6.88 29.16 7.94
N GLU A 5 -6.82 28.76 9.21
CA GLU A 5 -5.74 27.89 9.75
C GLU A 5 -6.02 26.39 9.54
N LEU A 6 -7.25 26.02 9.14
CA LEU A 6 -7.70 24.62 9.03
C LEU A 6 -7.85 24.12 7.59
N GLU A 7 -7.60 24.97 6.60
CA GLU A 7 -7.77 24.61 5.20
C GLU A 7 -6.49 23.95 4.66
N ARG A 8 -6.59 22.68 4.24
CA ARG A 8 -5.47 21.93 3.65
C ARG A 8 -4.89 22.73 2.48
N GLN A 9 -3.56 22.90 2.46
CA GLN A 9 -2.90 23.52 1.32
C GLN A 9 -3.22 22.73 0.03
N PRO A 10 -3.58 23.40 -1.08
CA PRO A 10 -3.88 22.72 -2.33
C PRO A 10 -2.74 21.79 -2.76
N GLY A 11 -3.06 20.51 -3.00
CA GLY A 11 -2.07 19.50 -3.40
C GLY A 11 -1.37 18.78 -2.24
N ILE A 12 -1.69 19.09 -0.99
CA ILE A 12 -1.27 18.30 0.17
C ILE A 12 -2.41 17.37 0.59
N ARG A 13 -2.13 16.07 0.58
CA ARG A 13 -3.17 15.04 0.77
C ARG A 13 -3.70 14.90 2.19
N PHE A 14 -2.89 15.21 3.21
CA PHE A 14 -3.25 15.03 4.62
C PHE A 14 -2.97 16.29 5.45
N ALA A 15 -3.81 16.55 6.46
CA ALA A 15 -3.62 17.62 7.44
C ALA A 15 -2.84 17.16 8.67
N GLU A 16 -2.32 18.10 9.46
CA GLU A 16 -1.82 17.79 10.81
C GLU A 16 -2.93 17.18 11.69
N GLY A 17 -2.60 16.17 12.48
CA GLY A 17 -3.56 15.42 13.30
C GLY A 17 -4.36 14.36 12.54
N GLU A 18 -4.22 14.26 11.22
CA GLU A 18 -4.96 13.27 10.44
C GLU A 18 -4.41 11.85 10.63
N PRO A 19 -5.28 10.87 10.93
CA PRO A 19 -4.85 9.49 11.09
C PRO A 19 -4.61 8.84 9.71
N VAL A 20 -3.43 8.26 9.55
CA VAL A 20 -2.96 7.63 8.31
C VAL A 20 -2.45 6.22 8.57
N ARG A 21 -2.37 5.41 7.51
CA ARG A 21 -1.81 4.05 7.53
C ARG A 21 -0.71 3.92 6.49
N VAL A 22 0.42 3.31 6.87
CA VAL A 22 1.48 2.98 5.91
C VAL A 22 1.09 1.77 5.07
N ILE A 23 1.26 1.86 3.76
CA ILE A 23 0.83 0.79 2.84
C ILE A 23 1.91 -0.24 2.51
N ARG A 24 3.16 0.03 2.91
CA ARG A 24 4.32 -0.82 2.70
C ARG A 24 5.24 -0.71 3.92
N THR A 25 5.97 -1.77 4.23
CA THR A 25 6.96 -1.76 5.31
C THR A 25 8.04 -0.74 4.96
N VAL A 26 8.25 0.22 5.84
CA VAL A 26 9.25 1.28 5.66
C VAL A 26 10.54 0.83 6.31
N ARG A 27 11.59 0.81 5.49
CA ARG A 27 12.95 0.47 5.91
C ARG A 27 13.82 1.71 5.87
N ASN A 28 14.78 1.79 6.77
CA ASN A 28 15.73 2.89 6.79
C ASN A 28 16.58 2.86 5.51
N ASP A 29 16.57 3.94 4.73
CA ASP A 29 17.42 4.08 3.55
C ASP A 29 18.81 4.67 3.86
N GLY A 30 19.03 5.02 5.14
CA GLY A 30 20.22 5.70 5.66
C GLY A 30 19.95 7.11 6.17
N SER A 31 18.71 7.61 6.05
CA SER A 31 18.32 8.95 6.51
C SER A 31 17.86 9.00 7.97
N PHE A 32 17.42 7.88 8.56
CA PHE A 32 16.92 7.85 9.93
C PHE A 32 18.04 7.51 10.92
N PRO A 33 18.30 8.36 11.94
CA PRO A 33 19.41 8.18 12.87
C PRO A 33 19.18 7.01 13.84
N GLY A 34 20.26 6.31 14.19
CA GLY A 34 20.24 5.23 15.20
C GLY A 34 19.76 3.87 14.70
N PHE A 35 19.54 3.71 13.39
CA PHE A 35 19.17 2.45 12.73
C PHE A 35 20.09 2.20 11.54
N ASP A 36 20.37 0.94 11.24
CA ASP A 36 21.15 0.59 10.06
C ASP A 36 20.31 0.67 8.79
N LYS A 37 20.97 0.86 7.64
CA LYS A 37 20.29 0.84 6.35
C LYS A 37 19.68 -0.55 6.13
N GLY A 38 18.37 -0.59 5.84
CA GLY A 38 17.58 -1.80 5.65
C GLY A 38 16.74 -2.21 6.86
N ASP A 39 17.02 -1.66 8.04
CA ASP A 39 16.24 -1.94 9.25
C ASP A 39 14.79 -1.50 9.07
N VAL A 40 13.85 -2.29 9.60
CA VAL A 40 12.43 -1.93 9.61
C VAL A 40 12.21 -0.81 10.62
N LEU A 41 11.69 0.32 10.13
CA LEU A 41 11.28 1.43 10.99
C LEU A 41 9.82 1.29 11.42
N VAL A 42 8.94 0.87 10.49
CA VAL A 42 7.51 0.61 10.72
C VAL A 42 6.97 -0.42 9.71
N GLU A 43 6.11 -1.33 10.16
CA GLU A 43 5.52 -2.39 9.33
C GLU A 43 4.35 -1.90 8.48
N ALA A 44 4.12 -2.52 7.32
CA ALA A 44 2.95 -2.27 6.49
C ALA A 44 1.66 -2.47 7.30
N GLY A 45 0.70 -1.55 7.14
CA GLY A 45 -0.58 -1.59 7.84
C GLY A 45 -0.59 -0.87 9.19
N THR A 46 0.57 -0.45 9.70
CA THR A 46 0.65 0.33 10.95
C THR A 46 -0.03 1.69 10.78
N CYS A 47 -0.89 2.05 11.73
CA CYS A 47 -1.52 3.36 11.77
C CYS A 47 -0.66 4.37 12.55
N GLY A 48 -0.69 5.62 12.12
CA GLY A 48 -0.04 6.75 12.78
C GLY A 48 -0.82 8.04 12.58
N GLU A 49 -0.29 9.14 13.10
CA GLU A 49 -0.89 10.46 13.03
C GLU A 49 0.09 11.44 12.39
N VAL A 50 -0.37 12.23 11.41
CA VAL A 50 0.45 13.24 10.75
C VAL A 50 0.80 14.35 11.74
N ARG A 51 2.10 14.68 11.85
CA ARG A 51 2.62 15.76 12.70
C ARG A 51 2.99 17.00 11.90
N SER A 52 3.52 16.80 10.71
CA SER A 52 3.89 17.87 9.78
C SER A 52 4.21 17.28 8.41
N TYR A 53 4.52 18.11 7.44
CA TYR A 53 5.08 17.69 6.16
C TYR A 53 6.18 18.64 5.71
N GLY A 54 7.00 18.18 4.78
CA GLY A 54 7.98 18.98 4.07
C GLY A 54 8.17 18.47 2.65
N TYR A 55 8.97 19.18 1.87
CA TYR A 55 9.27 18.81 0.49
C TYR A 55 10.68 18.23 0.38
N PHE A 56 10.80 17.13 -0.35
CA PHE A 56 12.05 16.54 -0.81
C PHE A 56 12.22 16.81 -2.30
N LEU A 57 13.41 17.27 -2.71
CA LEU A 57 13.72 17.66 -4.10
C LEU A 57 12.65 18.56 -4.75
N GLN A 58 12.05 19.45 -3.94
CA GLN A 58 11.00 20.43 -4.31
C GLN A 58 9.69 19.84 -4.87
N THR A 59 9.60 18.53 -5.12
CA THR A 59 8.47 17.90 -5.84
C THR A 59 7.81 16.79 -5.06
N GLN A 60 8.51 16.18 -4.09
CA GLN A 60 7.99 15.05 -3.33
C GLN A 60 7.58 15.51 -1.93
N VAL A 61 6.33 15.26 -1.54
CA VAL A 61 5.86 15.52 -0.18
C VAL A 61 6.29 14.36 0.73
N ILE A 62 6.95 14.71 1.83
CA ILE A 62 7.32 13.80 2.92
C ILE A 62 6.56 14.22 4.17
N PHE A 63 5.68 13.36 4.65
CA PHE A 63 4.96 13.54 5.91
C PHE A 63 5.82 13.04 7.07
N GLN A 64 5.88 13.79 8.16
CA GLN A 64 6.35 13.31 9.45
C GLN A 64 5.16 12.69 10.17
N VAL A 65 5.17 11.37 10.35
CA VAL A 65 4.06 10.62 10.95
C VAL A 65 4.53 10.01 12.26
N TYR A 66 3.79 10.29 13.35
CA TYR A 66 4.01 9.63 14.62
C TYR A 66 3.29 8.27 14.63
N PHE A 67 4.04 7.20 14.87
CA PHE A 67 3.52 5.84 15.02
C PHE A 67 3.60 5.43 16.50
N PRO A 68 2.46 5.36 17.21
CA PRO A 68 2.43 5.00 18.63
C PRO A 68 3.00 3.61 18.90
N GLU A 69 2.76 2.64 18.02
CA GLU A 69 3.17 1.24 18.20
C GLU A 69 4.70 1.05 18.31
N VAL A 70 5.46 1.85 17.55
CA VAL A 70 6.93 1.85 17.57
C VAL A 70 7.51 3.05 18.33
N ASN A 71 6.64 3.93 18.84
CA ASN A 71 6.95 5.20 19.50
C ASN A 71 7.99 6.06 18.74
N ARG A 72 7.74 6.30 17.45
CA ARG A 72 8.67 7.07 16.58
C ARG A 72 7.91 8.02 15.66
N VAL A 73 8.56 9.13 15.33
CA VAL A 73 8.16 9.98 14.21
C VAL A 73 9.02 9.60 13.02
N ILE A 74 8.41 9.18 11.91
CA ILE A 74 9.12 8.70 10.71
C ILE A 74 8.69 9.54 9.52
N GLY A 75 9.64 9.88 8.65
CA GLY A 75 9.37 10.52 7.37
C GLY A 75 8.82 9.50 6.36
N ILE A 76 7.63 9.76 5.82
CA ILE A 76 6.91 8.85 4.92
C ILE A 76 6.52 9.62 3.66
N ARG A 77 6.74 9.05 2.47
CA ARG A 77 6.29 9.69 1.22
C ARG A 77 4.76 9.74 1.17
N GLU A 78 4.19 10.76 0.53
CA GLU A 78 2.74 10.83 0.31
C GLU A 78 2.17 9.54 -0.33
N THR A 79 2.90 8.96 -1.29
CA THR A 79 2.52 7.73 -1.99
C THR A 79 2.66 6.46 -1.15
N GLU A 80 3.13 6.57 0.09
CA GLU A 80 3.26 5.49 1.08
C GLU A 80 2.12 5.47 2.09
N LEU A 81 1.19 6.43 2.01
CA LEU A 81 0.11 6.61 2.97
C LEU A 81 -1.27 6.46 2.34
N ILE A 82 -2.20 6.01 3.16
CA ILE A 82 -3.64 6.11 2.94
C ILE A 82 -4.29 6.62 4.23
N ARG A 83 -5.55 7.08 4.18
CA ARG A 83 -6.28 7.39 5.41
C ARG A 83 -6.45 6.13 6.26
N ALA A 84 -6.35 6.26 7.57
CA ALA A 84 -6.43 5.12 8.48
C ALA A 84 -7.81 4.42 8.47
N ASP A 85 -8.87 5.13 8.08
CA ASP A 85 -10.24 4.60 8.04
C ASP A 85 -10.58 3.85 6.73
N LEU A 86 -9.70 3.90 5.73
CA LEU A 86 -9.88 3.08 4.53
C LEU A 86 -9.68 1.59 4.82
N PRO A 87 -10.31 0.70 4.03
CA PRO A 87 -10.07 -0.73 4.10
C PRO A 87 -8.58 -1.08 4.04
N TRP A 88 -8.16 -2.06 4.85
CA TRP A 88 -6.81 -2.63 4.80
C TRP A 88 -6.87 -4.09 4.38
N VAL A 89 -6.30 -4.35 3.20
CA VAL A 89 -6.01 -5.70 2.73
C VAL A 89 -4.49 -5.83 2.67
N PRO A 90 -3.84 -6.67 3.50
CA PRO A 90 -2.40 -6.88 3.41
C PRO A 90 -1.97 -7.27 1.99
N CYS A 91 -0.88 -6.68 1.50
CA CYS A 91 -0.30 -7.09 0.23
C CYS A 91 0.63 -8.28 0.47
N THR A 92 0.16 -9.49 0.19
CA THR A 92 0.90 -10.74 0.45
C THR A 92 1.46 -11.40 -0.80
N LEU A 93 1.20 -10.80 -1.97
CA LEU A 93 1.61 -11.29 -3.28
C LEU A 93 2.38 -10.20 -4.02
N TYR A 94 3.44 -10.60 -4.69
CA TYR A 94 4.35 -9.73 -5.44
C TYR A 94 4.59 -10.28 -6.85
N SER A 95 5.37 -9.54 -7.63
CA SER A 95 5.71 -9.97 -8.98
C SER A 95 6.37 -11.34 -8.96
N LEU A 96 5.97 -12.20 -9.91
CA LEU A 96 6.38 -13.59 -10.08
C LEU A 96 5.80 -14.59 -9.07
N ASP A 97 5.07 -14.14 -8.05
CA ASP A 97 4.35 -15.06 -7.17
C ASP A 97 3.25 -15.79 -7.94
N LYS A 98 3.02 -17.05 -7.58
CA LYS A 98 1.84 -17.80 -8.01
C LYS A 98 0.75 -17.66 -6.96
N ALA A 99 -0.44 -17.31 -7.40
CA ALA A 99 -1.63 -17.23 -6.58
C ALA A 99 -2.70 -18.20 -7.07
N ARG A 100 -3.49 -18.74 -6.16
CA ARG A 100 -4.62 -19.60 -6.47
C ARG A 100 -5.88 -18.76 -6.69
N LEU A 101 -6.59 -19.02 -7.79
CA LEU A 101 -7.88 -18.40 -8.04
C LEU A 101 -8.96 -18.93 -7.09
N THR A 102 -9.66 -18.03 -6.40
CA THR A 102 -10.80 -18.42 -5.53
C THR A 102 -12.12 -18.49 -6.30
N LYS A 103 -12.15 -17.96 -7.53
CA LYS A 103 -13.31 -17.93 -8.45
C LYS A 103 -12.86 -18.27 -9.87
N SER A 104 -13.74 -18.87 -10.67
CA SER A 104 -13.51 -19.04 -12.10
C SER A 104 -13.58 -17.69 -12.83
N LEU A 105 -12.80 -17.55 -13.89
CA LEU A 105 -12.72 -16.34 -14.71
C LEU A 105 -13.31 -16.62 -16.10
N THR A 106 -14.01 -15.63 -16.63
CA THR A 106 -14.53 -15.66 -18.00
C THR A 106 -14.21 -14.36 -18.72
N ILE A 107 -13.90 -14.42 -20.01
CA ILE A 107 -13.71 -13.24 -20.87
C ILE A 107 -14.73 -13.28 -22.00
N LYS A 108 -15.56 -12.24 -22.11
CA LYS A 108 -16.65 -12.16 -23.10
C LYS A 108 -17.59 -13.39 -23.10
N GLY A 109 -17.79 -14.02 -21.94
CA GLY A 109 -18.63 -15.21 -21.78
C GLY A 109 -17.91 -16.54 -21.95
N GLU A 110 -16.66 -16.54 -22.42
CA GLU A 110 -15.86 -17.76 -22.60
C GLU A 110 -15.03 -18.06 -21.34
N PRO A 111 -14.92 -19.32 -20.90
CA PRO A 111 -14.05 -19.71 -19.78
C PRO A 111 -12.59 -19.36 -20.06
N LEU A 112 -11.95 -18.65 -19.13
CA LEU A 112 -10.54 -18.28 -19.21
C LEU A 112 -9.68 -19.09 -18.23
N ALA A 113 -10.16 -19.23 -16.99
CA ALA A 113 -9.49 -20.01 -15.94
C ALA A 113 -10.53 -20.54 -14.96
N SER A 114 -10.24 -21.68 -14.33
CA SER A 114 -11.09 -22.30 -13.34
C SER A 114 -10.71 -21.86 -11.92
N LYS A 115 -11.69 -21.86 -11.01
CA LYS A 115 -11.41 -21.81 -9.58
C LYS A 115 -10.39 -22.90 -9.22
N GLY A 116 -9.35 -22.52 -8.48
CA GLY A 116 -8.27 -23.41 -8.04
C GLY A 116 -7.03 -23.36 -8.94
N ASP A 117 -7.13 -22.81 -10.16
CA ASP A 117 -5.98 -22.65 -11.04
C ASP A 117 -4.94 -21.71 -10.43
N LEU A 118 -3.67 -21.97 -10.75
CA LEU A 118 -2.57 -21.09 -10.37
C LEU A 118 -2.36 -20.04 -11.45
N ILE A 119 -2.27 -18.78 -11.04
CA ILE A 119 -2.00 -17.65 -11.92
C ILE A 119 -0.80 -16.86 -11.43
N GLU A 120 0.02 -16.38 -12.35
CA GLU A 120 1.19 -15.57 -12.01
C GLU A 120 0.79 -14.11 -11.81
N VAL A 121 1.21 -13.55 -10.68
CA VAL A 121 1.08 -12.13 -10.36
C VAL A 121 2.17 -11.36 -11.08
N LYS A 122 1.79 -10.36 -11.87
CA LYS A 122 2.73 -9.44 -12.51
C LYS A 122 3.03 -8.26 -11.62
N ARG A 123 2.00 -7.69 -10.99
CA ARG A 123 2.11 -6.48 -10.17
C ARG A 123 0.98 -6.34 -9.16
N SER A 124 1.26 -5.71 -8.03
CA SER A 124 0.26 -5.25 -7.06
C SER A 124 -0.04 -3.76 -7.25
N TRP A 125 -1.30 -3.38 -7.15
CA TRP A 125 -1.77 -2.01 -7.26
C TRP A 125 -2.69 -1.70 -6.08
N ARG A 126 -2.31 -0.72 -5.26
CA ARG A 126 -3.19 -0.16 -4.24
C ARG A 126 -3.70 1.19 -4.70
N ASP A 127 -5.01 1.34 -4.74
CA ASP A 127 -5.63 2.64 -4.88
C ASP A 127 -5.52 3.37 -3.54
N LEU A 128 -5.00 4.60 -3.57
CA LEU A 128 -4.74 5.33 -2.35
C LEU A 128 -6.02 5.98 -1.79
N GLU A 129 -7.00 6.26 -2.64
CA GLU A 129 -8.22 7.00 -2.28
C GLU A 129 -9.30 6.09 -1.67
N ASP A 130 -9.41 4.85 -2.15
CA ASP A 130 -10.36 3.87 -1.59
C ASP A 130 -9.69 2.71 -0.83
N GLY A 131 -8.37 2.60 -0.89
CA GLY A 131 -7.60 1.57 -0.18
C GLY A 131 -7.64 0.18 -0.83
N SER A 132 -8.39 0.01 -1.93
CA SER A 132 -8.53 -1.27 -2.63
C SER A 132 -7.19 -1.80 -3.12
N LEU A 133 -7.03 -3.12 -3.05
CA LEU A 133 -5.84 -3.82 -3.52
C LEU A 133 -6.24 -4.70 -4.70
N THR A 134 -5.61 -4.45 -5.83
CA THR A 134 -5.77 -5.27 -7.03
C THR A 134 -4.44 -5.83 -7.47
N TYR A 135 -4.49 -6.96 -8.15
CA TYR A 135 -3.34 -7.62 -8.74
C TYR A 135 -3.50 -7.65 -10.25
N GLU A 136 -2.48 -7.21 -10.95
CA GLU A 136 -2.34 -7.45 -12.37
C GLU A 136 -1.77 -8.86 -12.55
N VAL A 137 -2.49 -9.68 -13.30
CA VAL A 137 -2.19 -11.10 -13.52
C VAL A 137 -2.16 -11.40 -15.01
N ALA A 138 -1.46 -12.47 -15.39
CA ALA A 138 -1.43 -12.95 -16.76
C ALA A 138 -2.02 -14.37 -16.87
N CYS A 139 -2.90 -14.57 -17.86
CA CYS A 139 -3.45 -15.87 -18.21
C CYS A 139 -3.40 -16.06 -19.73
N GLY A 140 -2.46 -16.89 -20.20
CA GLY A 140 -2.15 -16.98 -21.63
C GLY A 140 -1.66 -15.65 -22.18
N GLU A 141 -2.30 -15.14 -23.23
CA GLU A 141 -2.00 -13.83 -23.84
C GLU A 141 -2.70 -12.66 -23.17
N TYR A 142 -3.58 -12.91 -22.19
CA TYR A 142 -4.38 -11.87 -21.54
C TYR A 142 -3.71 -11.37 -20.26
N VAL A 143 -3.67 -10.04 -20.10
CA VAL A 143 -3.29 -9.35 -18.87
C VAL A 143 -4.46 -8.51 -18.39
N PHE A 144 -4.84 -8.65 -17.12
CA PHE A 144 -5.96 -7.93 -16.53
C PHE A 144 -5.79 -7.79 -15.01
N LYS A 145 -6.59 -6.88 -14.42
CA LYS A 145 -6.60 -6.64 -12.98
C LYS A 145 -7.68 -7.48 -12.30
N LEU A 146 -7.32 -8.05 -11.17
CA LEU A 146 -8.19 -8.81 -10.30
C LEU A 146 -8.19 -8.18 -8.91
N ASP A 147 -9.34 -8.16 -8.25
CA ASP A 147 -9.43 -7.77 -6.84
C ASP A 147 -8.67 -8.77 -5.95
N ALA A 148 -8.04 -8.30 -4.88
CA ALA A 148 -7.30 -9.16 -3.96
C ALA A 148 -8.14 -10.34 -3.42
N SER A 149 -9.46 -10.18 -3.26
CA SER A 149 -10.34 -11.24 -2.77
C SER A 149 -10.48 -12.44 -3.71
N VAL A 150 -10.07 -12.32 -4.98
CA VAL A 150 -10.14 -13.43 -5.94
C VAL A 150 -8.85 -14.26 -6.02
N LEU A 151 -7.84 -13.90 -5.23
CA LEU A 151 -6.54 -14.56 -5.18
C LEU A 151 -6.20 -15.00 -3.75
N GLU A 152 -5.61 -16.18 -3.64
CA GLU A 152 -5.05 -16.72 -2.40
C GLU A 152 -3.57 -17.02 -2.61
N ALA A 153 -2.72 -16.68 -1.63
CA ALA A 153 -1.31 -17.00 -1.69
C ALA A 153 -1.08 -18.51 -1.64
N VAL A 154 -0.17 -19.00 -2.48
CA VAL A 154 0.27 -20.40 -2.41
C VAL A 154 1.46 -20.46 -1.46
N HIS A 155 1.27 -21.13 -0.34
CA HIS A 155 2.39 -21.49 0.52
C HIS A 155 2.90 -22.87 0.10
N ASP A 156 4.15 -22.95 -0.34
CA ASP A 156 4.81 -24.25 -0.46
C ASP A 156 4.89 -24.86 0.93
N SER A 157 4.19 -25.97 1.13
CA SER A 157 4.40 -26.81 2.31
C SER A 157 5.76 -27.46 2.13
N LEU A 158 6.75 -27.00 2.89
CA LEU A 158 8.04 -27.69 3.04
C LEU A 158 7.86 -29.08 3.65
#